data_AF-A0AAQ0QHY9-F1
#
_entry.id   AF-A0AAQ0QHY9-F1
#
_cell.length_a   1.000
_cell.length_b   1.000
_cell.length_c   1.000
_cell.angle_alpha   90.00
_cell.angle_beta   90.00
_cell.angle_gamma   90.00
#
_symmetry.space_group_name_H-M   'P 1'
#
loop_
_entity.id
_entity.type
_entity.pdbx_description
1 polymer ?
#
loop_
_entity_poly.entity_id
_entity_poly.type
_entity_poly.pdbx_seq_one_letter_code
_entity_poly.pdbx_strand_id
1 'polypeptide(L)'
;MARYIKANPKVARFLNLQNDRLAVRDGNYILWQADMLAFGPLFRLNETLTAIGAISLMPHEAREEQDGTVTRPLPEATDPRFIVTPTTSGDDADAEPDETVSEPDVTEEPADNNHLNDNLQ
;
A
#
# COMPACT_ATOMS: atom_id res chain seq x y z
N MET A 1 -8.58 -24.01 9.15
CA MET A 1 -7.90 -23.79 7.85
C MET A 1 -7.79 -22.28 7.64
N ALA A 2 -6.59 -21.79 7.35
CA ALA A 2 -6.35 -20.37 7.05
C ALA A 2 -6.78 -20.03 5.62
N ARG A 3 -7.28 -18.81 5.41
CA ARG A 3 -7.67 -18.27 4.09
C ARG A 3 -6.71 -17.20 3.63
N TYR A 4 -6.68 -16.97 2.32
CA TYR A 4 -6.03 -15.80 1.71
C TYR A 4 -7.09 -14.76 1.38
N ILE A 5 -6.74 -13.49 1.42
CA ILE A 5 -7.65 -12.40 1.11
C ILE A 5 -7.11 -11.62 -0.07
N LYS A 6 -7.88 -11.51 -1.16
CA LYS A 6 -7.56 -10.57 -2.24
C LYS A 6 -8.23 -9.23 -1.92
N ALA A 7 -7.45 -8.16 -1.87
CA ALA A 7 -7.90 -6.83 -1.50
C ALA A 7 -7.30 -5.75 -2.41
N ASN A 8 -7.98 -4.60 -2.47
CA ASN A 8 -7.56 -3.48 -3.31
C ASN A 8 -6.33 -2.73 -2.74
N PRO A 9 -5.64 -1.90 -3.56
CA PRO A 9 -4.44 -1.18 -3.14
C PRO A 9 -4.64 -0.25 -1.94
N LYS A 10 -5.84 0.33 -1.78
CA LYS A 10 -6.14 1.23 -0.64
C LYS A 10 -6.12 0.46 0.67
N VAL A 11 -6.62 -0.78 0.69
CA VAL A 11 -6.52 -1.68 1.87
C VAL A 11 -5.07 -2.01 2.18
N ALA A 12 -4.28 -2.41 1.18
CA ALA A 12 -2.87 -2.75 1.38
C ALA A 12 -2.05 -1.56 1.90
N ARG A 13 -2.32 -0.34 1.40
CA ARG A 13 -1.70 0.90 1.88
C ARG A 13 -2.14 1.25 3.31
N PHE A 14 -3.42 1.11 3.62
CA PHE A 14 -3.94 1.36 4.98
C PHE A 14 -3.29 0.46 6.03
N LEU A 15 -3.02 -0.80 5.69
CA LEU A 15 -2.33 -1.75 6.56
C LEU A 15 -0.79 -1.64 6.50
N ASN A 16 -0.25 -0.78 5.64
CA ASN A 16 1.18 -0.65 5.36
C ASN A 16 1.85 -1.97 4.94
N LEU A 17 1.16 -2.76 4.09
CA LEU A 17 1.59 -4.11 3.68
C LEU A 17 2.10 -4.19 2.24
N GLN A 18 2.25 -3.05 1.55
CA GLN A 18 2.55 -3.01 0.12
C GLN A 18 3.88 -3.68 -0.25
N ASN A 19 4.85 -3.68 0.67
CA ASN A 19 6.17 -4.30 0.49
C ASN A 19 6.25 -5.73 1.03
N ASP A 20 5.30 -6.15 1.88
CA ASP A 20 5.32 -7.43 2.58
C ASP A 20 4.36 -8.48 1.97
N ARG A 21 3.51 -8.04 1.04
CA ARG A 21 2.46 -8.85 0.44
C ARG A 21 2.59 -8.83 -1.07
N LEU A 22 2.10 -9.90 -1.68
CA LEU A 22 2.23 -10.11 -3.11
C LEU A 22 1.16 -9.32 -3.87
N ALA A 23 1.60 -8.40 -4.73
CA ALA A 23 0.75 -7.79 -5.74
C ALA A 23 0.48 -8.79 -6.87
N VAL A 24 -0.75 -8.79 -7.40
CA VAL A 24 -1.19 -9.64 -8.51
C VAL A 24 -1.43 -8.82 -9.77
N ARG A 25 -1.72 -9.48 -10.90
CA ARG A 25 -1.75 -8.87 -12.25
C ARG A 25 -2.64 -7.63 -12.39
N ASP A 26 -3.73 -7.55 -11.64
CA ASP A 26 -4.67 -6.42 -11.66
C ASP A 26 -4.32 -5.32 -10.65
N GLY A 27 -3.12 -5.34 -10.08
CA GLY A 27 -2.64 -4.36 -9.10
C GLY A 27 -3.19 -4.55 -7.69
N ASN A 28 -4.07 -5.53 -7.48
CA ASN A 28 -4.57 -5.92 -6.15
C ASN A 28 -3.53 -6.74 -5.39
N TYR A 29 -3.79 -7.02 -4.11
CA TYR A 29 -2.85 -7.71 -3.22
C TYR A 29 -3.43 -9.00 -2.64
N ILE A 30 -2.58 -10.00 -2.43
CA ILE A 30 -2.88 -11.19 -1.64
C ILE A 30 -2.39 -10.99 -0.21
N LEU A 31 -3.35 -10.81 0.70
CA LEU A 31 -3.14 -10.67 2.14
C LEU A 31 -3.40 -11.99 2.86
N TRP A 32 -2.92 -12.11 4.10
CA TRP A 32 -3.24 -13.23 4.97
C TRP A 32 -4.55 -12.95 5.72
N GLN A 33 -5.30 -14.00 6.05
CA GLN A 33 -6.50 -13.85 6.90
C GLN A 33 -6.19 -13.14 8.23
N ALA A 34 -5.01 -13.36 8.81
CA ALA A 34 -4.59 -12.72 10.06
C ALA A 34 -4.47 -11.19 9.94
N ASP A 35 -4.19 -10.66 8.76
CA ASP A 35 -4.11 -9.21 8.53
C ASP A 35 -5.47 -8.53 8.75
N MET A 36 -6.57 -9.29 8.65
CA MET A 36 -7.93 -8.78 8.88
C MET A 36 -8.21 -8.48 10.36
N LEU A 37 -7.35 -8.94 11.28
CA LEU A 37 -7.45 -8.60 12.70
C LEU A 37 -7.35 -7.09 12.97
N ALA A 38 -6.72 -6.33 12.06
CA ALA A 38 -6.65 -4.88 12.12
C ALA A 38 -8.03 -4.19 11.96
N PHE A 39 -8.99 -4.87 11.33
CA PHE A 39 -10.36 -4.36 11.14
C PHE A 39 -11.35 -4.91 12.17
N GLY A 40 -11.02 -6.02 12.83
CA GLY A 40 -11.89 -6.65 13.83
C GLY A 40 -11.68 -8.15 13.96
N PRO A 41 -12.52 -8.84 14.76
CA PRO A 41 -12.36 -10.26 15.02
C PRO A 41 -12.72 -11.13 13.79
N LEU A 42 -11.97 -12.21 13.57
CA LEU A 42 -12.11 -13.08 12.37
C LEU A 42 -13.45 -13.80 12.23
N PHE A 43 -14.26 -13.93 13.30
CA PHE A 43 -15.59 -14.51 13.17
C PHE A 43 -16.57 -13.59 12.41
N ARG A 44 -16.26 -12.29 12.27
CA ARG A 44 -16.98 -11.33 11.41
C ARG A 44 -16.30 -11.11 10.06
N LEU A 45 -15.41 -12.01 9.64
CA LEU A 45 -14.61 -11.84 8.43
C LEU A 45 -15.47 -11.46 7.21
N ASN A 46 -16.62 -12.10 7.00
CA ASN A 46 -17.48 -11.77 5.85
C ASN A 46 -17.96 -10.31 5.86
N GLU A 47 -18.30 -9.75 7.03
CA GLU A 47 -18.69 -8.34 7.16
C GLU A 47 -17.50 -7.42 6.86
N THR A 48 -16.31 -7.78 7.38
CA THR A 48 -15.06 -7.05 7.08
C THR A 48 -14.78 -7.04 5.59
N LEU A 49 -14.87 -8.18 4.91
CA LEU A 49 -14.63 -8.30 3.47
C LEU A 49 -15.59 -7.44 2.64
N THR A 50 -16.87 -7.42 3.00
CA THR A 50 -17.85 -6.52 2.38
C THR A 50 -17.49 -5.04 2.60
N ALA A 51 -17.09 -4.68 3.82
CA ALA A 51 -16.71 -3.31 4.15
C ALA A 51 -15.54 -2.81 3.30
N ILE A 52 -14.52 -3.66 3.10
CA ILE A 52 -13.27 -3.26 2.42
C ILE A 52 -13.24 -3.59 0.92
N GLY A 53 -14.31 -4.22 0.39
CA GLY A 53 -14.37 -4.64 -1.01
C GLY A 53 -13.34 -5.74 -1.35
N ALA A 54 -13.25 -6.77 -0.50
CA ALA A 54 -12.29 -7.85 -0.65
C ALA A 54 -12.98 -9.22 -0.79
N ILE A 55 -12.23 -10.23 -1.26
CA ILE A 55 -12.71 -11.61 -1.36
C ILE A 55 -11.80 -12.58 -0.64
N SER A 56 -12.40 -13.64 -0.08
CA SER A 56 -11.68 -14.75 0.54
C SER A 56 -11.38 -15.81 -0.51
N LEU A 57 -10.13 -16.26 -0.58
CA LEU A 57 -9.64 -17.28 -1.47
C LEU A 57 -9.18 -18.52 -0.71
N MET A 58 -9.45 -19.69 -1.30
CA MET A 58 -8.78 -20.93 -0.91
C MET A 58 -7.30 -20.92 -1.38
N PRO A 59 -6.43 -21.78 -0.83
CA PRO A 59 -5.02 -21.81 -1.22
C PRO A 59 -4.76 -22.00 -2.72
N HIS A 60 -5.56 -22.84 -3.40
CA HIS A 60 -5.43 -23.04 -4.84
C HIS A 60 -5.88 -21.82 -5.64
N GLU A 61 -6.94 -21.14 -5.21
CA GLU A 61 -7.41 -19.91 -5.86
C GLU A 61 -6.42 -18.76 -5.70
N ALA A 62 -5.82 -18.63 -4.52
CA ALA A 62 -4.75 -17.67 -4.28
C ALA A 62 -3.57 -17.93 -5.22
N ARG A 63 -3.19 -19.20 -5.40
CA ARG A 63 -2.14 -19.57 -6.36
C ARG A 63 -2.51 -19.17 -7.80
N GLU A 64 -3.74 -19.39 -8.23
CA GLU A 64 -4.19 -18.99 -9.57
C GLU A 64 -4.09 -17.47 -9.80
N GLU A 65 -4.40 -16.65 -8.79
CA GLU A 65 -4.24 -15.19 -8.86
C GLU A 65 -2.76 -14.78 -8.95
N GLN A 66 -1.88 -15.47 -8.21
CA GLN A 66 -0.44 -15.21 -8.19
C GLN A 66 0.24 -15.58 -9.50
N ASP A 67 -0.09 -16.76 -10.04
CA ASP A 67 0.34 -17.20 -11.37
C ASP A 67 -0.34 -16.36 -12.48
N GLY A 68 -1.41 -15.65 -12.11
CA GLY A 68 -2.24 -14.79 -12.95
C GLY A 68 -3.00 -15.56 -14.03
N THR A 69 -3.28 -16.85 -13.80
CA THR A 69 -4.09 -17.70 -14.67
C THR A 69 -5.57 -17.34 -14.56
N VAL A 70 -5.98 -16.87 -13.39
CA VAL A 70 -7.33 -16.34 -13.11
C VAL A 70 -7.18 -14.99 -12.42
N THR A 71 -7.98 -14.01 -12.86
CA THR A 71 -8.08 -12.70 -12.20
C THR A 71 -9.53 -12.48 -11.78
N ARG A 72 -9.86 -12.74 -10.52
CA ARG A 72 -11.21 -12.54 -9.99
C ARG A 72 -11.44 -11.05 -9.69
N PRO A 73 -12.54 -10.44 -10.18
CA PRO A 73 -12.85 -9.05 -9.85
C PRO A 73 -13.19 -8.90 -8.37
N LEU A 74 -12.87 -7.73 -7.81
CA LEU A 74 -13.24 -7.38 -6.45
C LEU A 74 -14.65 -6.76 -6.41
N PRO A 75 -15.45 -7.03 -5.37
CA PRO A 75 -16.72 -6.35 -5.15
C PRO A 75 -16.46 -4.89 -4.73
N GLU A 76 -17.48 -4.04 -4.92
CA GLU A 76 -17.44 -2.68 -4.41
C GLU A 76 -17.41 -2.66 -2.88
N ALA A 77 -16.55 -1.82 -2.31
CA ALA A 77 -16.45 -1.62 -0.87
C ALA A 77 -17.62 -0.79 -0.35
N THR A 78 -18.17 -1.12 0.82
CA THR A 78 -19.18 -0.26 1.47
C THR A 78 -18.54 0.84 2.32
N ASP A 79 -17.29 0.67 2.75
CA ASP A 79 -16.53 1.72 3.43
C ASP A 79 -15.95 2.69 2.38
N PRO A 80 -16.30 3.99 2.43
CA PRO A 80 -15.84 4.97 1.46
C PRO A 80 -14.32 5.07 1.31
N ARG A 81 -13.57 4.72 2.36
CA ARG A 81 -12.09 4.73 2.33
C ARG A 81 -11.50 3.74 1.34
N PHE A 82 -12.25 2.68 1.03
CA PHE A 82 -11.77 1.57 0.21
C PHE A 82 -12.49 1.44 -1.14
N ILE A 83 -13.38 2.37 -1.48
CA ILE A 83 -13.99 2.43 -2.81
C ILE A 83 -12.90 2.77 -3.84
N VAL A 84 -12.72 1.91 -4.83
CA VAL A 84 -11.83 2.14 -5.98
C VAL A 84 -12.71 2.22 -7.21
N THR A 85 -12.77 3.40 -7.84
CA THR A 85 -13.37 3.53 -9.17
C THR A 85 -12.50 2.73 -10.14
N PRO A 86 -13.05 1.80 -10.92
CA PRO A 86 -12.28 1.13 -11.96
C PRO A 86 -11.92 2.16 -13.02
N THR A 87 -10.75 2.79 -12.89
CA THR A 87 -10.16 3.60 -13.96
C THR A 87 -9.84 2.61 -15.08
N THR A 88 -10.70 2.56 -16.10
CA THR A 88 -10.33 2.01 -17.41
C THR A 88 -8.97 2.58 -17.77
N SER A 89 -7.96 1.71 -17.93
CA SER A 89 -6.56 2.06 -18.18
C SER A 89 -6.35 3.39 -18.93
N GLY A 90 -5.68 4.34 -18.28
CA GLY A 90 -5.17 5.57 -18.87
C GLY A 90 -5.41 6.78 -17.97
N ASP A 91 -4.32 7.31 -17.41
CA ASP A 91 -4.25 8.58 -16.67
C ASP A 91 -5.02 8.69 -15.35
N ASP A 92 -4.35 8.36 -14.25
CA ASP A 92 -4.47 9.20 -13.05
C ASP A 92 -3.04 9.57 -12.65
N ALA A 93 -2.63 10.74 -13.15
CA ALA A 93 -1.53 11.51 -12.65
C ALA A 93 -1.71 11.69 -11.13
N ASP A 94 -0.78 11.12 -10.37
CA ASP A 94 -0.51 11.56 -9.00
C ASP A 94 0.06 12.98 -9.14
N ALA A 95 -0.84 13.95 -9.18
CA ALA A 95 -0.51 15.36 -9.08
C ALA A 95 -0.06 15.61 -7.63
N GLU A 96 1.22 15.35 -7.37
CA GLU A 96 1.95 16.00 -6.30
C GLU A 96 1.83 17.52 -6.51
N PRO A 97 1.29 18.30 -5.56
CA PRO A 97 1.37 19.74 -5.65
C PRO A 97 2.82 20.18 -5.46
N ASP A 98 3.36 20.73 -6.54
CA ASP A 98 4.55 21.58 -6.63
C ASP A 98 4.62 22.59 -5.46
N GLU A 99 5.51 22.36 -4.50
CA GLU A 99 6.07 23.45 -3.69
C GLU A 99 7.47 23.78 -4.22
N THR A 100 7.47 24.59 -5.27
CA THR A 100 8.61 25.42 -5.67
C THR A 100 8.82 26.52 -4.62
N VAL A 101 9.79 26.34 -3.71
CA VAL A 101 10.35 27.46 -2.95
C VAL A 101 11.77 27.71 -3.43
N SER A 102 11.87 28.80 -4.19
CA SER A 102 13.05 29.36 -4.84
C SER A 102 14.24 29.58 -3.89
N GLU A 103 15.42 29.15 -4.32
CA GLU A 103 16.70 29.67 -3.83
C GLU A 103 16.86 31.14 -4.24
N PRO A 104 17.44 31.99 -3.38
CA PRO A 104 18.31 33.05 -3.85
C PRO A 104 19.75 32.79 -3.40
N ASP A 105 20.60 32.58 -4.41
CA ASP A 105 22.04 32.79 -4.43
C ASP A 105 22.39 34.19 -3.87
N VAL A 106 23.20 34.24 -2.80
CA VAL A 106 24.22 35.29 -2.62
C VAL A 106 25.43 34.68 -1.90
N THR A 107 26.51 34.63 -2.67
CA THR A 107 27.93 34.50 -2.34
C THR A 107 28.40 35.21 -1.06
N GLU A 108 29.32 34.58 -0.33
CA GLU A 108 30.60 35.16 0.15
C GLU A 108 31.42 34.12 0.95
N GLU A 109 32.53 33.64 0.35
CA GLU A 109 33.75 33.22 1.06
C GLU A 109 34.62 34.47 1.29
N PRO A 110 35.61 34.52 2.23
CA PRO A 110 36.49 33.41 2.62
C PRO A 110 37.01 33.38 4.09
N ALA A 111 37.88 32.39 4.33
CA ALA A 111 39.10 32.42 5.15
C ALA A 111 39.08 31.77 6.56
N ASP A 112 39.82 30.65 6.62
CA ASP A 112 40.84 30.28 7.60
C ASP A 112 40.65 30.71 9.07
N ASN A 113 40.49 29.74 9.97
CA ASN A 113 41.61 29.40 10.86
C ASN A 113 41.45 28.07 11.60
N ASN A 114 42.49 27.28 11.44
CA ASN A 114 42.90 26.10 12.18
C ASN A 114 42.82 26.24 13.72
N HIS A 115 42.16 25.29 14.40
CA HIS A 115 42.64 24.83 15.70
C HIS A 115 42.14 23.41 16.04
N LEU A 116 43.05 22.44 15.83
CA LEU A 116 43.11 21.20 16.61
C LEU A 116 43.03 21.55 18.11
N ASN A 117 42.22 20.83 18.87
CA ASN A 117 42.49 20.61 20.28
C ASN A 117 42.10 19.17 20.65
N ASP A 118 43.14 18.35 20.79
CA ASP A 118 43.17 17.13 21.58
C ASP A 118 42.55 17.35 22.97
N ASN A 119 41.75 16.41 23.45
CA ASN A 119 41.66 16.21 24.88
C ASN A 119 41.54 14.71 25.20
N LEU A 120 42.71 14.12 25.42
CA LEU A 120 42.92 12.85 26.10
C LEU A 120 43.13 13.19 27.59
N GLN A 121 42.18 12.82 28.45
CA GLN A 121 42.41 12.57 29.87
C GLN A 121 41.55 11.38 30.32
#